data_AF-A0A1S3XI32-F1
#
_entry.id   AF-A0A1S3XI32-F1
#
_cell.length_a   1.000
_cell.length_b   1.000
_cell.length_c   1.000
_cell.angle_alpha   90.00
_cell.angle_beta   90.00
_cell.angle_gamma   90.00
#
_symmetry.space_group_name_H-M   'P 1'
#
loop_
_entity.id
_entity.type
_entity.pdbx_description
1 polymer ?
#
loop_
_entity_poly.entity_id
_entity_poly.type
_entity_poly.pdbx_seq_one_letter_code
_entity_poly.pdbx_strand_id
1 'polypeptide(L)'
;MKHHIFSSLSLLLLILQISTLAQAQTAIAPAPSGPTNITKILEKAGQFTTLIRLMKVTQVGDQINTQLNNSNQGMTVFAPTDNAFSNLKSGTINSLSAQQQVQLVQFHVLPNFISMTQFQTVSNPLRTQAGDASPGDFPLNVTTSGNQVNVSTGVDDATVANTIYTDGQLALYQVDKVLQPLSIFAAPAPATAPAPATLKSKRKSPAALSPSSGSDDSPADASGAELSIAMHGMTVLVIGVSLFVFWL
;
A
#
# COMPACT_ATOMS: atom_id res chain seq x y z
N MET A 1 37.23 -55.60 -40.52
CA MET A 1 35.90 -55.22 -41.05
C MET A 1 34.80 -55.92 -40.24
N LYS A 2 34.51 -55.44 -39.02
CA LYS A 2 33.46 -56.02 -38.15
C LYS A 2 32.92 -55.06 -37.08
N HIS A 3 33.24 -53.76 -37.16
CA HIS A 3 32.92 -52.80 -36.08
C HIS A 3 32.15 -51.54 -36.51
N HIS A 4 31.70 -51.41 -37.76
CA HIS A 4 31.01 -50.19 -38.22
C HIS A 4 29.49 -50.30 -38.34
N ILE A 5 28.89 -51.49 -38.14
CA ILE A 5 27.45 -51.69 -38.33
C ILE A 5 26.67 -51.62 -37.00
N PHE A 6 27.31 -51.94 -35.87
CA PHE A 6 26.67 -51.89 -34.54
C PHE A 6 26.60 -50.48 -33.92
N SER A 7 27.44 -49.53 -34.38
CA SER A 7 27.46 -48.17 -33.83
C SER A 7 26.31 -47.29 -34.34
N SER A 8 25.79 -47.53 -35.56
CA SER A 8 24.67 -46.76 -36.11
C SER A 8 23.30 -47.23 -35.59
N LEU A 9 23.19 -48.45 -35.09
CA LEU A 9 21.92 -48.95 -34.53
C LEU A 9 21.74 -48.57 -33.05
N SER A 10 22.84 -48.29 -32.34
CA SER A 10 22.78 -47.78 -30.96
C SER A 10 22.41 -46.30 -30.86
N LEU A 11 22.57 -45.52 -31.95
CA LEU A 11 22.22 -44.09 -31.95
C LEU A 11 20.74 -43.86 -32.28
N LEU A 12 20.07 -44.82 -32.94
CA LEU A 12 18.65 -44.70 -33.28
C LEU A 12 17.71 -45.09 -32.12
N LEU A 13 18.20 -45.83 -31.12
CA LEU A 13 17.40 -46.28 -29.97
C LEU A 13 17.38 -45.28 -28.79
N LEU A 14 18.19 -44.21 -28.83
CA LEU A 14 18.25 -43.20 -27.76
C LEU A 14 17.27 -42.02 -27.98
N ILE A 15 16.66 -41.90 -29.16
CA ILE A 15 15.84 -40.74 -29.55
C ILE A 15 14.33 -40.97 -29.32
N LEU A 16 13.92 -42.17 -28.87
CA LEU A 16 12.50 -42.51 -28.64
C LEU A 16 12.17 -42.83 -27.16
N GLN A 17 12.88 -42.23 -26.21
CA GLN A 17 12.52 -42.26 -24.79
C GLN A 17 12.25 -40.87 -24.19
N ILE A 18 12.22 -39.82 -25.02
CA ILE A 18 11.91 -38.46 -24.56
C ILE A 18 10.52 -38.09 -25.06
N SER A 19 9.48 -38.61 -24.43
CA SER A 19 8.13 -38.06 -24.61
C SER A 19 7.32 -38.28 -23.34
N THR A 20 7.14 -37.16 -22.65
CA THR A 20 6.03 -36.87 -21.72
C THR A 20 6.08 -37.52 -20.33
N LEU A 21 7.04 -37.06 -19.51
CA LEU A 21 6.63 -36.64 -18.17
C LEU A 21 5.76 -35.38 -18.37
N ALA A 22 4.46 -35.60 -18.60
CA ALA A 22 3.48 -34.57 -18.39
C ALA A 22 3.54 -34.25 -16.89
N GLN A 23 4.37 -33.27 -16.52
CA GLN A 23 4.22 -32.57 -15.26
C GLN A 23 2.75 -32.18 -15.21
N ALA A 24 2.00 -32.75 -14.26
CA ALA A 24 0.66 -32.31 -13.95
C ALA A 24 0.80 -30.87 -13.44
N GLN A 25 0.93 -29.92 -14.38
CA GLN A 25 0.65 -28.54 -14.15
C GLN A 25 -0.80 -28.57 -13.68
N THR A 26 -1.02 -28.28 -12.40
CA THR A 26 -2.34 -28.06 -11.85
C THR A 26 -3.00 -27.03 -12.76
N ALA A 27 -3.84 -27.53 -13.67
CA ALA A 27 -4.61 -26.69 -14.55
C ALA A 27 -5.42 -25.80 -13.62
N ILE A 28 -5.21 -24.49 -13.72
CA ILE A 28 -6.09 -23.50 -13.10
C ILE A 28 -7.48 -23.91 -13.58
N ALA A 29 -8.32 -24.38 -12.66
CA ALA A 29 -9.63 -24.90 -12.99
C ALA A 29 -10.35 -23.85 -13.86
N PRO A 30 -11.06 -24.26 -14.93
CA PRO A 30 -11.83 -23.32 -15.73
C PRO A 30 -12.68 -22.47 -14.80
N ALA A 31 -12.62 -21.14 -15.01
CA ALA A 31 -13.30 -20.18 -14.16
C ALA A 31 -14.77 -20.62 -13.96
N PRO A 32 -15.26 -20.68 -12.71
CA PRO A 32 -16.59 -21.19 -12.41
C PRO A 32 -17.63 -20.41 -13.23
N SER A 33 -18.41 -21.14 -14.02
CA SER A 33 -19.51 -20.57 -14.79
C SER A 33 -20.63 -20.18 -13.83
N GLY A 34 -20.70 -18.89 -13.49
CA GLY A 34 -21.65 -18.29 -12.57
C GLY A 34 -21.14 -16.93 -12.09
N PRO A 35 -21.98 -16.13 -11.42
CA PRO A 35 -21.53 -14.86 -10.85
C PRO A 35 -20.34 -15.09 -9.92
N THR A 36 -19.25 -14.36 -10.14
CA THR A 36 -18.00 -14.53 -9.37
C THR A 36 -18.29 -14.22 -7.90
N ASN A 37 -17.97 -15.18 -7.02
CA ASN A 37 -18.17 -15.06 -5.58
C ASN A 37 -16.88 -15.36 -4.82
N ILE A 38 -16.32 -14.32 -4.20
CA ILE A 38 -15.03 -14.41 -3.51
C ILE A 38 -15.05 -15.38 -2.33
N THR A 39 -16.14 -15.38 -1.56
CA THR A 39 -16.28 -16.22 -0.38
C THR A 39 -16.32 -17.69 -0.76
N LYS A 40 -17.04 -18.07 -1.82
CA LYS A 40 -17.07 -19.46 -2.28
C LYS A 40 -15.71 -19.95 -2.78
N ILE A 41 -14.96 -19.07 -3.44
CA ILE A 41 -13.61 -19.38 -3.92
C ILE A 41 -12.66 -19.64 -2.73
N LEU A 42 -12.70 -18.76 -1.73
CA LEU A 42 -11.91 -18.90 -0.50
C LEU A 42 -12.34 -20.13 0.33
N GLU A 43 -13.64 -20.42 0.40
CA GLU A 43 -14.19 -21.60 1.10
C GLU A 43 -13.67 -22.89 0.44
N LYS A 44 -13.64 -22.95 -0.89
CA LYS A 44 -13.09 -24.09 -1.65
C LYS A 44 -11.58 -24.27 -1.41
N ALA A 45 -10.84 -23.18 -1.19
CA ALA A 45 -9.42 -23.23 -0.90
C ALA A 45 -9.10 -23.63 0.57
N GLY A 46 -10.08 -23.56 1.47
CA GLY A 46 -10.06 -24.19 2.81
C GLY A 46 -9.20 -23.51 3.89
N GLN A 47 -8.29 -22.61 3.53
CA GLN A 47 -7.28 -22.03 4.45
C GLN A 47 -7.57 -20.57 4.86
N PHE A 48 -8.80 -20.09 4.63
CA PHE A 48 -9.18 -18.68 4.73
C PHE A 48 -10.40 -18.46 5.63
N THR A 49 -10.67 -19.36 6.57
CA THR A 49 -11.91 -19.37 7.35
C THR A 49 -12.09 -18.09 8.20
N THR A 50 -11.00 -17.56 8.75
CA THR A 50 -10.97 -16.33 9.55
C THR A 50 -11.23 -15.10 8.68
N LEU A 51 -10.60 -15.04 7.50
CA LEU A 51 -10.86 -13.97 6.53
C LEU A 51 -12.31 -13.98 6.08
N ILE A 52 -12.85 -15.15 5.72
CA ILE A 52 -14.25 -15.32 5.31
C ILE A 52 -15.19 -14.82 6.41
N ARG A 53 -14.94 -15.18 7.67
CA ARG A 53 -15.73 -14.67 8.81
C ARG A 53 -15.68 -13.16 8.89
N LEU A 54 -14.49 -12.56 8.78
CA LEU A 54 -14.31 -11.11 8.87
C LEU A 54 -15.01 -10.39 7.71
N MET A 55 -14.93 -10.92 6.48
CA MET A 55 -15.63 -10.38 5.31
C MET A 55 -17.15 -10.45 5.45
N LYS A 56 -17.69 -11.51 6.09
CA LYS A 56 -19.13 -11.66 6.38
C LYS A 56 -19.58 -10.65 7.43
N VAL A 57 -18.83 -10.49 8.52
CA VAL A 57 -19.17 -9.54 9.60
C VAL A 57 -19.10 -8.09 9.13
N THR A 58 -18.11 -7.76 8.30
CA THR A 58 -17.93 -6.40 7.76
C THR A 58 -18.76 -6.11 6.51
N GLN A 59 -19.45 -7.12 5.96
CA GLN A 59 -20.20 -7.07 4.70
C GLN A 59 -19.38 -6.68 3.46
N VAL A 60 -18.06 -6.54 3.58
CA VAL A 60 -17.16 -6.19 2.46
C VAL A 60 -17.14 -7.31 1.42
N GLY A 61 -17.34 -8.58 1.81
CA GLY A 61 -17.44 -9.68 0.86
C GLY A 61 -18.62 -9.53 -0.11
N ASP A 62 -19.77 -9.09 0.38
CA ASP A 62 -20.96 -8.86 -0.46
C ASP A 62 -20.77 -7.63 -1.36
N GLN A 63 -20.09 -6.59 -0.86
CA GLN A 63 -19.72 -5.43 -1.66
C GLN A 63 -18.79 -5.80 -2.82
N ILE A 64 -17.74 -6.59 -2.57
CA ILE A 64 -16.81 -7.09 -3.60
C ILE A 64 -17.59 -7.92 -4.64
N ASN A 65 -18.42 -8.87 -4.18
CA ASN A 65 -19.23 -9.68 -5.08
C ASN A 65 -20.15 -8.80 -5.94
N THR A 66 -20.80 -7.79 -5.35
CA THR A 66 -21.66 -6.87 -6.08
C THR A 66 -20.86 -6.07 -7.12
N GLN A 67 -19.69 -5.56 -6.75
CA GLN A 67 -18.83 -4.80 -7.68
C GLN A 67 -18.35 -5.67 -8.84
N LEU A 68 -17.89 -6.89 -8.58
CA LEU A 68 -17.43 -7.82 -9.62
C LEU A 68 -18.53 -8.25 -10.61
N ASN A 69 -19.79 -8.29 -10.16
CA ASN A 69 -20.91 -8.72 -11.00
C ASN A 69 -21.63 -7.56 -11.71
N ASN A 70 -21.47 -6.32 -11.22
CA ASN A 70 -22.15 -5.14 -11.79
C ASN A 70 -21.19 -4.15 -12.47
N SER A 71 -19.88 -4.35 -12.34
CA SER A 71 -18.86 -3.49 -12.92
C SER A 71 -17.83 -4.30 -13.69
N ASN A 72 -17.31 -3.72 -14.76
CA ASN A 72 -16.20 -4.29 -15.52
C ASN A 72 -14.83 -3.88 -14.93
N GLN A 73 -14.83 -3.24 -13.77
CA GLN A 73 -13.60 -2.91 -13.04
C GLN A 73 -13.07 -4.16 -12.36
N GLY A 74 -11.89 -4.60 -12.79
CA GLY A 74 -11.23 -5.73 -12.17
C GLY A 74 -10.65 -5.37 -10.79
N MET A 75 -10.46 -6.37 -9.93
CA MET A 75 -9.98 -6.19 -8.56
C MET A 75 -8.91 -7.22 -8.22
N THR A 76 -8.05 -6.85 -7.28
CA THR A 76 -7.06 -7.76 -6.69
C THR A 76 -7.30 -7.89 -5.20
N VAL A 77 -7.30 -9.10 -4.66
CA VAL A 77 -7.50 -9.36 -3.24
C VAL A 77 -6.34 -10.17 -2.70
N PHE A 78 -5.68 -9.63 -1.67
CA PHE A 78 -4.70 -10.32 -0.86
C PHE A 78 -5.41 -11.08 0.25
N ALA A 79 -5.41 -12.41 0.16
CA ALA A 79 -6.06 -13.29 1.10
C ALA A 79 -5.03 -13.84 2.12
N PRO A 80 -4.98 -13.31 3.36
CA PRO A 80 -4.18 -13.91 4.42
C PRO A 80 -4.76 -15.25 4.85
N THR A 81 -3.89 -16.25 5.00
CA THR A 81 -4.27 -17.57 5.51
C THR A 81 -4.66 -17.54 6.99
N ASP A 82 -5.34 -18.58 7.47
CA ASP A 82 -5.63 -18.74 8.90
C ASP A 82 -4.34 -18.79 9.76
N ASN A 83 -3.22 -19.25 9.19
CA ASN A 83 -1.91 -19.18 9.83
C ASN A 83 -1.40 -17.73 9.95
N ALA A 84 -1.62 -16.91 8.94
CA ALA A 84 -1.30 -15.48 8.98
C ALA A 84 -2.04 -14.77 10.13
N PHE A 85 -3.33 -15.09 10.33
CA PHE A 85 -4.10 -14.57 11.47
C PHE A 85 -3.61 -15.13 12.81
N SER A 86 -3.17 -16.39 12.85
CA SER A 86 -2.64 -17.01 14.06
C SER A 86 -1.29 -16.42 14.49
N ASN A 87 -0.51 -15.90 13.53
CA ASN A 87 0.74 -15.20 13.80
C ASN A 87 0.54 -13.78 14.34
N LEU A 88 -0.67 -13.22 14.24
CA LEU A 88 -0.97 -11.95 14.87
C LEU A 88 -1.07 -12.10 16.38
N LYS A 89 -0.80 -11.02 17.11
CA LYS A 89 -1.03 -10.97 18.55
C LYS A 89 -2.49 -11.32 18.85
N SER A 90 -2.70 -12.22 19.81
CA SER A 90 -4.05 -12.63 20.19
C SER A 90 -4.88 -11.44 20.65
N GLY A 91 -6.11 -11.34 20.14
CA GLY A 91 -7.02 -10.24 20.44
C GLY A 91 -6.87 -9.02 19.54
N THR A 92 -5.88 -8.95 18.63
CA THR A 92 -5.70 -7.80 17.72
C THR A 92 -6.99 -7.47 16.96
N ILE A 93 -7.57 -8.42 16.23
CA ILE A 93 -8.80 -8.19 15.44
C ILE A 93 -10.00 -7.82 16.34
N ASN A 94 -10.09 -8.40 17.54
CA ASN A 94 -11.16 -8.11 18.50
C ASN A 94 -11.01 -6.75 19.18
N SER A 95 -9.79 -6.22 19.25
CA SER A 95 -9.52 -4.89 19.82
C SER A 95 -9.83 -3.75 18.84
N LEU A 96 -9.97 -4.06 17.56
CA LEU A 96 -10.34 -3.08 16.53
C LEU A 96 -11.83 -2.73 16.63
N SER A 97 -12.16 -1.47 16.37
CA SER A 97 -13.55 -1.04 16.17
C SER A 97 -14.14 -1.68 14.91
N ALA A 98 -15.47 -1.71 14.80
CA ALA A 98 -16.13 -2.21 13.59
C ALA A 98 -15.67 -1.48 12.32
N GLN A 99 -15.44 -0.17 12.41
CA GLN A 99 -14.92 0.64 11.30
C GLN A 99 -13.48 0.24 10.93
N GLN A 100 -12.62 0.01 11.93
CA GLN A 100 -11.25 -0.45 11.69
C GLN A 100 -11.20 -1.86 11.10
N GLN A 101 -12.12 -2.74 11.49
CA GLN A 101 -12.25 -4.07 10.87
C GLN A 101 -12.64 -3.97 9.40
N VAL A 102 -13.59 -3.09 9.06
CA VAL A 102 -13.99 -2.82 7.66
C VAL A 102 -12.80 -2.26 6.87
N GLN A 103 -12.08 -1.28 7.42
CA GLN A 103 -10.87 -0.71 6.78
C GLN A 103 -9.77 -1.77 6.61
N LEU A 104 -9.55 -2.65 7.58
CA LEU A 104 -8.59 -3.73 7.48
C LEU A 104 -8.92 -4.66 6.31
N VAL A 105 -10.18 -5.08 6.15
CA VAL A 105 -10.58 -5.94 5.03
C VAL A 105 -10.43 -5.20 3.71
N GLN A 106 -10.85 -3.94 3.63
CA GLN A 106 -10.71 -3.13 2.42
C GLN A 106 -9.24 -2.86 2.05
N PHE A 107 -8.33 -2.83 3.03
CA PHE A 107 -6.90 -2.63 2.79
C PHE A 107 -6.27 -3.82 2.05
N HIS A 108 -6.86 -5.01 2.19
CA HIS A 108 -6.45 -6.19 1.45
C HIS A 108 -6.98 -6.22 0.01
N VAL A 109 -7.77 -5.23 -0.40
CA VAL A 109 -8.40 -5.17 -1.72
C VAL A 109 -7.85 -3.98 -2.50
N LEU A 110 -7.35 -4.24 -3.70
CA LEU A 110 -7.02 -3.22 -4.68
C LEU A 110 -8.18 -3.03 -5.65
N PRO A 111 -8.53 -1.77 -5.99
CA PRO A 111 -9.62 -1.46 -6.92
C PRO A 111 -9.30 -1.80 -8.38
N ASN A 112 -8.08 -2.30 -8.66
CA ASN A 112 -7.62 -2.65 -10.00
C ASN A 112 -7.19 -4.12 -10.03
N PHE A 113 -7.44 -4.78 -11.16
CA PHE A 113 -6.86 -6.09 -11.45
C PHE A 113 -5.36 -5.94 -11.77
N ILE A 114 -4.54 -6.69 -11.05
CA ILE A 114 -3.08 -6.70 -11.20
C ILE A 114 -2.63 -8.16 -11.27
N SER A 115 -2.08 -8.56 -12.40
CA SER A 115 -1.45 -9.87 -12.57
C SER A 115 -0.08 -9.94 -11.87
N MET A 116 0.42 -11.15 -11.65
CA MET A 116 1.78 -11.39 -11.14
C MET A 116 2.87 -10.67 -11.98
N THR A 117 2.68 -10.58 -13.29
CA THR A 117 3.61 -9.85 -14.18
C THR A 117 3.46 -8.35 -14.05
N GLN A 118 2.23 -7.84 -13.87
CA GLN A 118 1.97 -6.41 -13.73
C GLN A 118 2.56 -5.84 -12.44
N PHE A 119 2.65 -6.61 -11.35
CA PHE A 119 3.31 -6.19 -10.11
C PHE A 119 4.78 -5.78 -10.29
N GLN A 120 5.45 -6.17 -11.38
CA GLN A 120 6.81 -5.72 -11.69
C GLN A 120 6.85 -4.29 -12.25
N THR A 121 5.73 -3.82 -12.79
CA THR A 121 5.61 -2.53 -13.50
C THR A 121 4.75 -1.52 -12.77
N VAL A 122 4.14 -1.90 -11.64
CA VAL A 122 3.31 -0.97 -10.86
C VAL A 122 4.16 0.10 -10.20
N SER A 123 3.62 1.31 -10.13
CA SER A 123 4.23 2.39 -9.35
C SER A 123 3.73 2.35 -7.92
N ASN A 124 4.64 2.49 -6.97
CA ASN A 124 4.33 2.64 -5.57
C ASN A 124 4.12 4.12 -5.21
N PRO A 125 3.32 4.44 -4.17
CA PRO A 125 2.46 3.54 -3.40
C PRO A 125 1.15 3.20 -4.15
N LEU A 126 0.63 1.98 -3.95
CA LEU A 126 -0.66 1.54 -4.46
C LEU A 126 -1.81 2.02 -3.57
N ARG A 127 -2.92 2.36 -4.22
CA ARG A 127 -4.19 2.67 -3.57
C ARG A 127 -4.97 1.39 -3.29
N THR A 128 -5.49 1.25 -2.07
CA THR A 128 -6.37 0.15 -1.66
C THR A 128 -7.83 0.63 -1.60
N GLN A 129 -8.78 -0.27 -1.33
CA GLN A 129 -10.17 0.14 -1.09
C GLN A 129 -10.35 0.81 0.27
N ALA A 130 -9.38 0.71 1.18
CA ALA A 130 -9.48 1.33 2.51
C ALA A 130 -9.37 2.86 2.46
N GLY A 131 -8.67 3.41 1.46
CA GLY A 131 -8.47 4.84 1.30
C GLY A 131 -7.40 5.19 0.27
N ASP A 132 -6.86 6.40 0.37
CA ASP A 132 -5.84 6.92 -0.54
C ASP A 132 -4.46 6.30 -0.28
N ALA A 133 -3.55 6.42 -1.26
CA ALA A 133 -2.16 6.01 -1.16
C ALA A 133 -1.24 7.11 -0.57
N SER A 134 -1.83 8.22 -0.12
CA SER A 134 -1.11 9.35 0.47
C SER A 134 -0.45 8.98 1.81
N PRO A 135 0.70 9.60 2.17
CA PRO A 135 1.37 9.34 3.45
C PRO A 135 0.44 9.64 4.63
N GLY A 136 0.19 8.65 5.48
CA GLY A 136 -0.73 8.76 6.63
C GLY A 136 -2.15 8.27 6.36
N ASP A 137 -2.47 7.84 5.13
CA ASP A 137 -3.71 7.14 4.81
C ASP A 137 -3.48 5.62 4.74
N PHE A 138 -3.58 5.02 3.57
CA PHE A 138 -3.49 3.58 3.38
C PHE A 138 -2.53 3.23 2.22
N PRO A 139 -1.27 3.69 2.26
CA PRO A 139 -0.30 3.33 1.24
C PRO A 139 0.04 1.85 1.32
N LEU A 140 -0.01 1.16 0.18
CA LEU A 140 0.46 -0.21 0.05
C LEU A 140 1.61 -0.26 -0.95
N ASN A 141 2.78 -0.71 -0.52
CA ASN A 141 3.92 -0.85 -1.40
C ASN A 141 4.05 -2.28 -1.89
N VAL A 142 4.37 -2.47 -3.16
CA VAL A 142 4.65 -3.77 -3.74
C VAL A 142 6.04 -3.74 -4.36
N THR A 143 6.85 -4.72 -4.02
CA THR A 143 8.19 -4.92 -4.55
C THR A 143 8.28 -6.32 -5.10
N THR A 144 8.96 -6.48 -6.24
CA THR A 144 9.17 -7.79 -6.84
C THR A 144 10.64 -8.13 -6.80
N SER A 145 10.97 -9.32 -6.28
CA SER A 145 12.32 -9.87 -6.24
C SER A 145 12.34 -11.18 -7.04
N GLY A 146 12.85 -11.12 -8.28
CA GLY A 146 12.76 -12.24 -9.22
C GLY A 146 11.30 -12.56 -9.57
N ASN A 147 10.85 -13.76 -9.23
CA ASN A 147 9.45 -14.21 -9.43
C ASN A 147 8.57 -14.02 -8.18
N GLN A 148 9.11 -13.49 -7.09
CA GLN A 148 8.39 -13.33 -5.83
C GLN A 148 7.92 -11.90 -5.61
N VAL A 149 6.65 -11.74 -5.27
CA VAL A 149 6.02 -10.46 -4.97
C VAL A 149 5.95 -10.28 -3.45
N ASN A 150 6.51 -9.18 -2.96
CA ASN A 150 6.45 -8.76 -1.56
C ASN A 150 5.61 -7.50 -1.44
N VAL A 151 4.76 -7.47 -0.43
CA VAL A 151 3.81 -6.40 -0.14
C VAL A 151 4.18 -5.82 1.21
N SER A 152 4.52 -4.53 1.25
CA SER A 152 4.92 -3.81 2.45
C SER A 152 3.87 -2.79 2.84
N THR A 153 3.50 -2.79 4.12
CA THR A 153 2.54 -1.83 4.70
C THR A 153 3.24 -0.72 5.50
N GLY A 154 4.57 -0.79 5.62
CA GLY A 154 5.37 0.03 6.55
C GLY A 154 5.33 -0.43 8.00
N VAL A 155 4.38 -1.31 8.37
CA VAL A 155 4.33 -2.01 9.67
C VAL A 155 4.84 -3.43 9.52
N ASP A 156 4.41 -4.12 8.47
CA ASP A 156 4.81 -5.49 8.15
C ASP A 156 5.08 -5.67 6.65
N ASP A 157 5.95 -6.63 6.36
CA ASP A 157 6.18 -7.14 5.01
C ASP A 157 5.57 -8.54 4.88
N ALA A 158 4.63 -8.68 3.96
CA ALA A 158 3.98 -9.93 3.58
C ALA A 158 4.48 -10.38 2.21
N THR A 159 4.58 -11.68 2.00
CA THR A 159 4.97 -12.28 0.73
C THR A 159 3.76 -12.95 0.10
N VAL A 160 3.59 -12.72 -1.21
CA VAL A 160 2.59 -13.46 -1.98
C VAL A 160 3.09 -14.88 -2.19
N ALA A 161 2.43 -15.84 -1.55
CA ALA A 161 2.82 -17.24 -1.54
C ALA A 161 2.24 -18.02 -2.73
N ASN A 162 1.00 -17.73 -3.12
CA ASN A 162 0.31 -18.48 -4.18
C ASN A 162 -0.79 -17.65 -4.86
N THR A 163 -1.20 -18.04 -6.06
CA THR A 163 -2.40 -17.52 -6.71
C THR A 163 -3.55 -18.49 -6.48
N ILE A 164 -4.57 -18.07 -5.72
CA ILE A 164 -5.73 -18.91 -5.39
C ILE A 164 -6.72 -18.94 -6.55
N TYR A 165 -6.91 -17.80 -7.21
CA TYR A 165 -7.85 -17.67 -8.31
C TYR A 165 -7.47 -16.48 -9.18
N THR A 166 -7.65 -16.61 -10.50
CA THR A 166 -7.56 -15.49 -11.41
C THR A 166 -8.40 -15.77 -12.66
N ASP A 167 -9.19 -14.79 -13.10
CA ASP A 167 -10.01 -14.89 -14.32
C ASP A 167 -9.89 -13.65 -15.23
N GLY A 168 -8.89 -12.80 -14.99
CA GLY A 168 -8.68 -11.54 -15.70
C GLY A 168 -9.51 -10.36 -15.19
N GLN A 169 -10.52 -10.61 -14.34
CA GLN A 169 -11.29 -9.56 -13.66
C GLN A 169 -11.00 -9.58 -12.16
N LEU A 170 -10.95 -10.75 -11.54
CA LEU A 170 -10.61 -10.93 -10.13
C LEU A 170 -9.28 -11.69 -10.03
N ALA A 171 -8.34 -11.16 -9.25
CA ALA A 171 -7.15 -11.90 -8.83
C ALA A 171 -7.17 -12.10 -7.31
N LEU A 172 -7.06 -13.34 -6.84
CA LEU A 172 -6.89 -13.69 -5.44
C LEU A 172 -5.49 -14.24 -5.22
N TYR A 173 -4.73 -13.54 -4.38
CA TYR A 173 -3.38 -13.91 -4.02
C TYR A 173 -3.31 -14.29 -2.55
N GLN A 174 -2.78 -15.46 -2.26
CA GLN A 174 -2.51 -15.89 -0.90
C GLN A 174 -1.30 -15.12 -0.36
N VAL A 175 -1.45 -14.54 0.83
CA VAL A 175 -0.35 -13.91 1.57
C VAL A 175 -0.09 -14.64 2.88
N ASP A 176 1.17 -14.63 3.31
CA ASP A 176 1.65 -15.29 4.53
C ASP A 176 1.38 -14.49 5.81
N LYS A 177 1.17 -13.18 5.70
CA LYS A 177 0.84 -12.26 6.80
C LYS A 177 -0.40 -11.43 6.50
N VAL A 178 -1.09 -11.01 7.55
CA VAL A 178 -2.18 -10.04 7.45
C VAL A 178 -1.56 -8.66 7.22
N LEU A 179 -2.03 -7.96 6.19
CA LEU A 179 -1.58 -6.61 5.87
C LEU A 179 -2.11 -5.64 6.93
N GLN A 180 -1.21 -5.10 7.75
CA GLN A 180 -1.52 -4.16 8.83
C GLN A 180 -1.33 -2.72 8.34
N PRO A 181 -2.40 -1.98 8.04
CA PRO A 181 -2.28 -0.58 7.61
C PRO A 181 -1.71 0.29 8.73
N LEU A 182 -0.73 1.12 8.37
CA LEU A 182 -0.04 2.00 9.30
C LEU A 182 -1.01 2.91 10.08
N SER A 183 -2.10 3.39 9.47
CA SER A 183 -3.04 4.27 10.16
C SER A 183 -3.90 3.61 11.25
N ILE A 184 -3.93 2.28 11.31
CA ILE A 184 -4.60 1.53 12.38
C ILE A 184 -3.58 0.97 13.37
N PHE A 185 -2.41 0.55 12.88
CA PHE A 185 -1.43 -0.23 13.63
C PHE A 185 -0.14 0.53 13.97
N ALA A 186 0.03 1.77 13.51
CA ALA A 186 1.13 2.61 13.96
C ALA A 186 1.03 2.75 15.47
N ALA A 187 2.18 2.59 16.14
CA ALA A 187 2.31 3.04 17.50
C ALA A 187 1.88 4.52 17.56
N PRO A 188 1.11 4.94 18.57
CA PRO A 188 0.80 6.35 18.77
C PRO A 188 2.12 7.11 18.65
N ALA A 189 2.21 8.04 17.68
CA ALA A 189 3.34 8.95 17.62
C ALA A 189 3.50 9.53 19.02
N PRO A 190 4.72 9.56 19.60
CA PRO A 190 4.94 10.25 20.86
C PRO A 190 4.33 11.63 20.69
N ALA A 191 3.22 11.90 21.39
CA ALA A 191 2.56 13.18 21.35
C ALA A 191 3.67 14.19 21.59
N THR A 192 3.88 15.09 20.63
CA THR A 192 4.92 16.11 20.67
C THR A 192 4.90 16.66 22.08
N ALA A 193 5.89 16.28 22.90
CA ALA A 193 5.97 16.74 24.26
C ALA A 193 5.90 18.26 24.15
N PRO A 194 5.02 18.95 24.91
CA PRO A 194 5.01 20.40 24.93
C PRO A 194 6.46 20.83 25.08
N ALA A 195 6.98 21.55 24.08
CA ALA A 195 8.37 21.97 24.07
C ALA A 195 8.69 22.54 25.46
N PRO A 196 9.79 22.11 26.11
CA PRO A 196 10.16 22.65 27.41
C PRO A 196 10.15 24.17 27.30
N ALA A 197 9.25 24.82 28.04
CA ALA A 197 9.24 26.27 28.13
C ALA A 197 10.66 26.68 28.51
N THR A 198 11.30 27.47 27.64
CA THR A 198 12.63 28.00 27.88
C THR A 198 12.59 28.82 29.16
N LEU A 199 13.09 28.22 30.24
CA LEU A 199 13.30 28.88 31.52
C LEU A 199 14.26 30.05 31.29
N LYS A 200 13.72 31.27 31.42
CA LYS A 200 14.49 32.51 31.53
C LYS A 200 15.59 32.32 32.57
N SER A 201 16.84 32.20 32.12
CA SER A 201 18.00 32.23 33.00
C SER A 201 18.19 33.65 33.51
N LYS A 202 17.70 33.93 34.73
CA LYS A 202 18.11 35.08 35.52
C LYS A 202 19.30 34.65 36.37
N ARG A 203 20.52 34.85 35.85
CA ARG A 203 21.74 34.74 36.66
C ARG A 203 22.28 36.13 36.96
N LYS A 204 22.26 36.44 38.25
CA LYS A 204 22.78 37.62 38.93
C LYS A 204 24.30 37.48 39.05
N SER A 205 25.06 38.48 38.61
CA SER A 205 26.47 38.67 38.99
C SER A 205 26.59 40.00 39.76
N PRO A 206 27.29 40.07 40.90
CA PRO A 206 27.55 41.32 41.62
C PRO A 206 28.72 42.11 41.02
N ALA A 207 28.73 43.41 41.37
CA ALA A 207 29.48 44.53 40.82
C ALA A 207 30.97 44.62 41.19
N ALA A 208 31.73 45.42 40.41
CA ALA A 208 32.52 46.57 40.93
C ALA A 208 33.24 47.40 39.83
N LEU A 209 32.91 48.72 39.79
CA LEU A 209 33.75 49.93 39.54
C LEU A 209 34.35 50.12 38.11
N SER A 210 34.35 51.29 37.44
CA SER A 210 34.16 52.71 37.81
C SER A 210 34.09 53.57 36.49
N PRO A 211 33.94 54.93 36.54
CA PRO A 211 33.07 55.71 35.64
C PRO A 211 33.77 56.61 34.58
N SER A 212 32.98 57.18 33.66
CA SER A 212 33.16 58.54 33.09
C SER A 212 31.85 58.94 32.36
N SER A 213 31.14 59.99 32.80
CA SER A 213 31.04 61.35 32.18
C SER A 213 30.55 61.29 30.73
N GLY A 214 29.47 61.93 30.27
CA GLY A 214 28.75 63.15 30.64
C GLY A 214 28.38 63.86 29.32
N SER A 215 27.25 64.59 29.30
CA SER A 215 26.76 65.57 28.27
C SER A 215 26.49 65.04 26.83
N ASP A 216 25.49 65.44 26.05
CA ASP A 216 24.56 66.59 25.99
C ASP A 216 23.23 66.08 25.38
N ASP A 217 22.06 66.49 25.89
CA ASP A 217 21.24 67.66 25.48
C ASP A 217 20.42 67.46 24.19
N SER A 218 19.16 67.90 24.27
CA SER A 218 18.03 67.71 23.33
C SER A 218 18.10 68.76 22.18
N PRO A 219 17.08 69.08 21.35
CA PRO A 219 15.72 68.55 21.21
C PRO A 219 15.13 68.46 19.76
N ALA A 220 13.90 67.93 19.70
CA ALA A 220 12.74 68.36 18.90
C ALA A 220 12.66 68.21 17.35
N ASP A 221 11.60 67.48 16.98
CA ASP A 221 10.55 67.82 16.00
C ASP A 221 10.64 67.33 14.53
N ALA A 222 9.42 67.12 14.03
CA ALA A 222 8.93 67.10 12.66
C ALA A 222 9.01 65.80 11.83
N SER A 223 7.86 65.10 11.87
CA SER A 223 7.01 64.76 10.71
C SER A 223 7.69 64.41 9.38
N GLY A 224 7.42 63.21 8.87
CA GLY A 224 7.71 62.88 7.48
C GLY A 224 7.29 61.45 7.15
N ALA A 225 6.37 61.34 6.20
CA ALA A 225 6.00 60.11 5.53
C ALA A 225 7.21 59.45 4.85
N GLU A 226 6.98 58.24 4.34
CA GLU A 226 7.51 57.68 3.08
C GLU A 226 7.82 56.18 3.27
N LEU A 227 6.78 55.40 2.97
CA LEU A 227 6.84 54.01 2.58
C LEU A 227 7.50 53.94 1.19
N SER A 228 8.73 53.43 1.05
CA SER A 228 9.24 52.87 -0.22
C SER A 228 10.56 52.09 -0.05
N ILE A 229 10.52 50.77 -0.28
CA ILE A 229 11.06 50.02 -1.43
C ILE A 229 12.51 49.54 -1.26
N ALA A 230 12.67 48.22 -1.20
CA ALA A 230 13.75 47.52 -1.88
C ALA A 230 13.18 46.27 -2.57
N MET A 231 13.14 46.32 -3.89
CA MET A 231 12.70 45.26 -4.80
C MET A 231 13.64 44.04 -4.75
N HIS A 232 13.10 42.86 -5.12
CA HIS A 232 13.65 41.77 -5.97
C HIS A 232 12.79 40.52 -5.68
N GLY A 233 12.04 39.85 -6.56
CA GLY A 233 11.66 39.98 -7.97
C GLY A 233 10.91 38.69 -8.38
N MET A 234 9.84 38.83 -9.19
CA MET A 234 9.22 37.87 -10.15
C MET A 234 8.74 36.48 -9.62
N THR A 235 7.53 35.93 -9.86
CA THR A 235 6.41 36.22 -10.79
C THR A 235 5.22 35.34 -10.38
N VAL A 236 3.99 35.87 -10.32
CA VAL A 236 2.75 35.10 -10.10
C VAL A 236 1.98 35.07 -11.43
N LEU A 237 1.72 33.88 -11.96
CA LEU A 237 0.89 33.66 -13.15
C LEU A 237 -0.56 33.39 -12.71
N VAL A 238 -1.48 34.28 -13.07
CA VAL A 238 -2.93 34.18 -12.84
C VAL A 238 -3.56 33.53 -14.08
N ILE A 239 -4.23 32.38 -13.91
CA ILE A 239 -5.01 31.74 -14.99
C ILE A 239 -6.47 32.18 -14.87
N GLY A 240 -6.94 32.89 -15.88
CA GLY A 240 -8.30 33.40 -16.00
C GLY A 240 -9.32 32.33 -16.36
N VAL A 241 -10.49 32.43 -15.73
CA VAL A 241 -11.70 31.65 -16.03
C VAL A 241 -12.29 32.14 -17.37
N SER A 242 -12.45 31.25 -18.33
CA SER A 242 -13.20 31.52 -19.57
C SER A 242 -14.41 30.59 -19.65
N LEU A 243 -15.59 31.19 -19.53
CA LEU A 243 -16.90 30.56 -19.79
C LEU A 243 -17.09 30.46 -21.30
N PHE A 244 -17.28 29.25 -21.82
CA PHE A 244 -17.67 29.03 -23.22
C PHE A 244 -19.12 28.56 -23.26
N VAL A 245 -19.99 29.41 -23.80
CA VAL A 245 -21.40 29.13 -24.11
C VAL A 245 -21.46 28.68 -25.56
N PHE A 246 -22.06 27.51 -25.80
CA PHE A 246 -22.29 26.91 -27.11
C PHE A 246 -23.68 27.30 -27.61
N TRP A 247 -23.81 27.91 -28.80
CA TRP A 247 -25.00 27.73 -29.65
C TRP A 247 -24.73 28.00 -31.13
N LEU A 248 -25.35 27.14 -31.94
CA LEU A 248 -25.51 27.00 -33.39
C LEU A 248 -24.30 26.64 -34.26
#